data_AF-A0A2G2V3F5-F1
#
_entry.id   AF-A0A2G2V3F5-F1
#
_cell.length_a   1.000
_cell.length_b   1.000
_cell.length_c   1.000
_cell.angle_alpha   90.00
_cell.angle_beta   90.00
_cell.angle_gamma   90.00
#
_symmetry.space_group_name_H-M   'P 1'
#
loop_
_entity.id
_entity.type
_entity.pdbx_description
1 polymer ?
#
loop_
_entity_poly.entity_id
_entity_poly.type
_entity_poly.pdbx_seq_one_letter_code
_entity_poly.pdbx_strand_id
1 'polypeptide(L)'
;MLTKLVPLEEELLKKRALLWGVPIAARPMHSDQLMTGFLVIEILNIGLLVREWEKREELVSVSTIKNAVRKLMASEESDMFRKIAEEVGEAVM
;
A
#
# COMPACT_ATOMS: atom_id res chain seq x y z
N MET A 1 -18.29 5.74 -20.74
CA MET A 1 -18.80 6.39 -19.51
C MET A 1 -19.15 5.29 -18.49
N LEU A 2 -18.17 4.52 -17.99
CA LEU A 2 -18.39 3.41 -17.03
C LEU A 2 -17.18 3.13 -16.10
N THR A 3 -16.35 4.14 -15.78
CA THR A 3 -15.10 3.95 -14.99
C THR A 3 -15.15 4.52 -13.57
N LYS A 4 -16.32 4.73 -12.96
CA LYS A 4 -16.44 5.43 -11.66
C LYS A 4 -16.95 4.60 -10.47
N LEU A 5 -17.10 3.28 -10.58
CA LEU A 5 -17.64 2.47 -9.46
C LEU A 5 -16.58 1.69 -8.66
N VAL A 6 -15.39 1.45 -9.21
CA VAL A 6 -14.26 0.81 -8.49
C VAL A 6 -13.54 1.72 -7.47
N PRO A 7 -13.43 3.06 -7.65
CA PRO A 7 -12.60 3.91 -6.76
C PRO A 7 -13.05 3.94 -5.29
N LEU A 8 -14.37 3.91 -5.04
CA LEU A 8 -14.93 4.04 -3.68
C LEU A 8 -14.61 2.83 -2.81
N GLU A 9 -14.68 1.61 -3.36
CA GLU A 9 -14.35 0.39 -2.61
C GLU A 9 -12.85 0.34 -2.30
N GLU A 10 -12.00 0.79 -3.23
CA GLU A 10 -10.55 0.85 -3.04
C GLU A 10 -10.17 1.88 -1.98
N GLU A 11 -10.78 3.07 -1.99
CA GLU A 11 -10.57 4.10 -0.95
C GLU A 11 -11.05 3.64 0.44
N LEU A 12 -12.22 3.01 0.50
CA LEU A 12 -12.74 2.43 1.74
C LEU A 12 -11.81 1.35 2.30
N LEU A 13 -11.25 0.51 1.44
CA LEU A 13 -10.30 -0.52 1.86
C LEU A 13 -9.01 0.09 2.40
N LYS A 14 -8.47 1.14 1.75
CA LYS A 14 -7.28 1.87 2.24
C LYS A 14 -7.54 2.53 3.58
N LYS A 15 -8.71 3.16 3.75
CA LYS A 15 -9.10 3.76 5.03
C LYS A 15 -9.22 2.70 6.14
N ARG A 16 -9.78 1.53 5.83
CA ARG A 16 -9.85 0.41 6.78
C ARG A 16 -8.49 -0.17 7.13
N ALA A 17 -7.56 -0.24 6.17
CA ALA A 17 -6.20 -0.70 6.42
C ALA A 17 -5.49 0.20 7.44
N LEU A 18 -5.62 1.54 7.31
CA LEU A 18 -5.12 2.50 8.28
C LEU A 18 -5.75 2.29 9.67
N LEU A 19 -7.08 2.20 9.74
CA LEU A 19 -7.80 2.03 11.01
C LEU A 19 -7.48 0.72 11.73
N TRP A 20 -7.05 -0.33 11.02
CA TRP A 20 -6.78 -1.65 11.57
C TRP A 20 -5.29 -2.01 11.59
N GLY A 21 -4.40 -1.04 11.41
CA GLY A 21 -2.96 -1.28 11.50
C GLY A 21 -2.42 -2.21 10.41
N VAL A 22 -3.09 -2.31 9.26
CA VAL A 22 -2.72 -3.26 8.20
C VAL A 22 -1.73 -2.60 7.24
N PRO A 23 -0.50 -3.13 7.12
CA PRO A 23 0.50 -2.57 6.23
C PRO A 23 0.14 -2.83 4.75
N ILE A 24 0.53 -1.92 3.85
CA ILE A 24 0.08 -1.89 2.46
C ILE A 24 1.22 -2.20 1.48
N ALA A 25 1.00 -3.15 0.57
CA ALA A 25 1.85 -3.33 -0.61
C ALA A 25 1.30 -2.49 -1.77
N ALA A 26 1.91 -1.35 -2.05
CA ALA A 26 1.46 -0.45 -3.10
C ALA A 26 1.92 -0.96 -4.48
N ARG A 27 0.96 -1.13 -5.39
CA ARG A 27 1.20 -1.38 -6.82
C ARG A 27 0.54 -0.26 -7.62
N PRO A 28 1.26 0.83 -7.93
CA PRO A 28 0.66 1.91 -8.70
C PRO A 28 0.41 1.44 -10.14
N MET A 29 -0.85 1.43 -10.55
CA MET A 29 -1.29 1.12 -11.91
C MET A 29 -1.91 2.34 -12.61
N HIS A 30 -2.38 3.32 -11.83
CA HIS A 30 -3.00 4.56 -12.32
C HIS A 30 -2.41 5.80 -11.62
N SER A 31 -2.58 6.98 -12.24
CA SER A 31 -1.94 8.24 -11.79
C SER A 31 -2.41 8.72 -10.42
N ASP A 32 -3.62 8.38 -10.01
CA ASP A 32 -4.16 8.60 -8.66
C ASP A 32 -3.54 7.64 -7.63
N GLN A 33 -3.25 6.41 -8.03
CA GLN A 33 -2.57 5.41 -7.19
C GLN A 33 -1.10 5.75 -6.94
N LEU A 34 -0.47 6.59 -7.78
CA LEU A 34 0.87 7.13 -7.51
C LEU A 34 0.94 7.91 -6.22
N MET A 35 0.07 8.90 -6.07
CA MET A 35 0.04 9.76 -4.89
C MET A 35 -0.31 8.94 -3.66
N THR A 36 -1.16 7.92 -3.82
CA THR A 36 -1.43 6.94 -2.75
C THR A 36 -0.17 6.19 -2.36
N GLY A 37 0.61 5.67 -3.32
CA GLY A 37 1.86 4.96 -3.04
C GLY A 37 2.87 5.85 -2.32
N PHE A 38 3.04 7.09 -2.79
CA PHE A 38 3.91 8.07 -2.14
C PHE A 38 3.48 8.38 -0.70
N LEU A 39 2.18 8.61 -0.46
CA LEU A 39 1.65 8.84 0.88
C LEU A 39 1.90 7.65 1.82
N VAL A 40 1.59 6.44 1.37
CA VAL A 40 1.69 5.21 2.16
C VAL A 40 3.15 4.87 2.52
N ILE A 41 4.08 5.13 1.61
CA ILE A 41 5.48 4.69 1.72
C ILE A 41 6.37 5.80 2.26
N GLU A 42 6.38 6.96 1.61
CA GLU A 42 7.35 8.03 1.92
C GLU A 42 6.89 8.93 3.06
N ILE A 43 5.57 9.13 3.20
CA ILE A 43 5.02 10.04 4.23
C ILE A 43 4.63 9.27 5.49
N LEU A 44 3.77 8.26 5.35
CA LEU A 44 3.24 7.50 6.48
C LEU A 44 4.14 6.33 6.88
N ASN A 45 4.97 5.82 5.98
CA ASN A 45 5.87 4.69 6.23
C ASN A 45 5.14 3.45 6.80
N ILE A 46 4.03 3.07 6.17
CA ILE A 46 3.16 1.94 6.58
C ILE A 46 3.09 0.85 5.52
N GLY A 47 4.07 0.78 4.62
CA GLY A 47 3.98 -0.10 3.47
C GLY A 47 5.21 -0.12 2.59
N LEU A 48 5.12 -0.93 1.53
CA LEU A 48 6.21 -1.12 0.57
C LEU A 48 5.75 -0.94 -0.86
N LEU A 49 6.66 -0.48 -1.72
CA LEU A 49 6.44 -0.43 -3.16
C LEU A 49 6.71 -1.81 -3.77
N VAL A 50 5.72 -2.39 -4.45
CA VAL A 50 5.91 -3.67 -5.17
C VAL A 50 6.73 -3.45 -6.44
N ARG A 51 6.58 -2.28 -7.07
CA ARG A 51 7.22 -1.91 -8.33
C ARG A 51 7.22 -0.40 -8.52
N GLU A 52 8.36 0.12 -8.97
CA GLU A 52 8.54 1.50 -9.40
C GLU A 52 7.53 1.95 -10.46
N TRP A 53 7.17 3.23 -10.42
CA TRP A 53 6.22 3.80 -11.38
C TRP A 53 6.77 3.84 -12.80
N GLU A 54 8.07 4.08 -12.96
CA GLU A 54 8.76 4.06 -14.25
C GLU A 54 8.52 2.73 -14.97
N LYS A 55 8.41 1.64 -14.21
CA LYS A 55 8.21 0.26 -14.68
C LYS A 55 6.74 -0.17 -14.73
N ARG A 56 5.77 0.75 -14.61
CA ARG A 56 4.33 0.42 -14.45
C ARG A 56 3.75 -0.51 -15.53
N GLU A 57 4.30 -0.48 -16.74
CA GLU A 57 3.85 -1.30 -17.88
C GLU A 57 4.52 -2.69 -17.92
N GLU A 58 5.59 -2.91 -17.15
CA GLU A 58 6.31 -4.18 -17.11
C GLU A 58 5.60 -5.23 -16.24
N LEU A 59 5.65 -6.50 -16.62
CA LEU A 59 5.12 -7.56 -15.77
C LEU A 59 5.96 -7.71 -14.49
N VAL A 60 5.27 -7.75 -13.33
CA VAL A 60 5.93 -8.07 -12.05
C VAL A 60 6.19 -9.56 -12.00
N SER A 61 7.44 -9.96 -11.78
CA SER A 61 7.80 -11.37 -11.65
C SER A 61 7.22 -12.00 -10.39
N VAL A 62 7.01 -13.32 -10.43
CA VAL A 62 6.55 -14.10 -9.26
C VAL A 62 7.52 -13.97 -8.08
N SER A 63 8.82 -13.89 -8.34
CA SER A 63 9.83 -13.73 -7.29
C SER A 63 9.70 -12.36 -6.59
N THR A 64 9.44 -11.29 -7.34
CA THR A 64 9.19 -9.96 -6.77
C THR A 64 7.96 -9.95 -5.88
N ILE A 65 6.85 -10.52 -6.35
CA ILE A 65 5.61 -10.63 -5.54
C ILE A 65 5.87 -11.44 -4.26
N LYS A 66 6.52 -12.61 -4.39
CA LYS A 66 6.83 -13.48 -3.25
C LYS A 66 7.69 -12.75 -2.21
N ASN A 67 8.67 -11.97 -2.66
CA ASN A 67 9.54 -11.20 -1.77
C ASN A 67 8.79 -10.05 -1.10
N ALA A 68 7.95 -9.33 -1.84
CA ALA A 68 7.11 -8.26 -1.30
C ALA A 68 6.18 -8.78 -0.20
N VAL A 69 5.47 -9.89 -0.46
CA VAL A 69 4.59 -10.53 0.52
C VAL A 69 5.37 -11.00 1.73
N ARG A 70 6.54 -11.64 1.53
CA ARG A 70 7.37 -12.11 2.64
C ARG A 70 7.87 -10.96 3.51
N LYS A 71 8.30 -9.84 2.90
CA LYS A 71 8.69 -8.64 3.64
C LYS A 71 7.51 -8.12 4.47
N LEU A 72 6.36 -7.88 3.84
CA LEU A 72 5.18 -7.33 4.52
C LEU A 72 4.64 -8.20 5.67
N MET A 73 4.93 -9.51 5.67
CA MET A 73 4.35 -10.46 6.62
C MET A 73 5.33 -10.98 7.68
N ALA A 74 6.64 -10.93 7.44
CA ALA A 74 7.61 -11.65 8.25
C ALA A 74 8.97 -10.94 8.38
N SER A 75 9.05 -9.64 8.11
CA SER A 75 10.26 -8.84 8.40
C SER A 75 10.05 -7.92 9.59
N GLU A 76 11.14 -7.57 10.27
CA GLU A 76 11.14 -6.53 11.32
C GLU A 76 10.59 -5.20 10.81
N GLU A 77 10.87 -4.87 9.55
CA GLU A 77 10.30 -3.71 8.85
C GLU A 77 8.76 -3.75 8.82
N SER A 78 8.16 -4.92 8.63
CA SER A 78 6.71 -5.05 8.66
C SER A 78 6.08 -4.92 10.05
N ASP A 79 6.81 -5.26 11.11
CA ASP A 79 6.36 -5.03 12.48
C ASP A 79 6.32 -3.54 12.78
N MET A 80 7.32 -2.78 12.29
CA MET A 80 7.29 -1.32 12.35
C MET A 80 6.11 -0.74 11.58
N PHE A 81 5.83 -1.23 10.36
CA PHE A 81 4.70 -0.75 9.56
C PHE A 81 3.36 -0.95 10.27
N ARG A 82 3.14 -2.10 10.92
CA ARG A 82 1.92 -2.36 11.71
C ARG A 82 1.80 -1.37 12.86
N LYS A 83 2.87 -1.17 13.62
CA LYS A 83 2.88 -0.23 14.74
C LYS A 83 2.56 1.21 14.29
N ILE A 84 3.20 1.69 13.22
CA ILE A 84 2.94 3.04 12.70
C ILE A 84 1.51 3.12 12.15
N ALA A 85 1.01 2.08 11.48
CA ALA A 85 -0.35 2.05 10.99
C ALA A 85 -1.39 2.08 12.12
N GLU A 86 -1.14 1.39 13.24
CA GLU A 86 -1.96 1.48 14.46
C GLU A 86 -1.96 2.90 15.03
N GLU A 87 -0.78 3.53 15.19
CA GLU A 87 -0.65 4.91 15.68
C GLU A 87 -1.37 5.92 14.77
N VAL A 88 -1.23 5.76 13.45
CA VAL A 88 -1.95 6.58 12.47
C VAL A 88 -3.46 6.34 12.59
N GLY A 89 -3.89 5.08 12.67
CA GLY A 89 -5.30 4.70 12.84
C GLY A 89 -5.94 5.32 14.08
N GLU A 90 -5.24 5.34 15.21
CA GLU A 90 -5.67 6.02 16.44
C GLU A 90 -5.80 7.54 16.26
N ALA A 91 -4.88 8.17 15.53
CA ALA A 91 -4.86 9.62 15.34
C ALA A 91 -5.97 10.17 14.41
N VAL A 92 -6.52 9.33 13.53
CA VAL A 92 -7.62 9.70 12.60
C VAL A 92 -8.99 9.11 12.97
N MET A 93 -9.12 8.45 14.11
CA MET A 93 -10.42 8.14 14.74
C MET A 93 -10.99 9.33 15.50
#